data_AF-A0A916AZB3-F1
#
_entry.id   AF-A0A916AZB3-F1
#
_cell.length_a   1.000
_cell.length_b   1.000
_cell.length_c   1.000
_cell.angle_alpha   90.00
_cell.angle_beta   90.00
_cell.angle_gamma   90.00
#
_symmetry.space_group_name_H-M   'P 1'
#
loop_
_entity.id
_entity.type
_entity.pdbx_description
1 polymer ?
#
loop_
_entity_poly.entity_id
_entity_poly.type
_entity_poly.pdbx_seq_one_letter_code
_entity_poly.pdbx_strand_id
1 'polypeptide(L)'
;MRPVARMSAFILFLGFTLNASFLGAGEVEIARVTDFTGTVTLVKADESERLLMDLVPLYPGDTLVTGKDGRVEFTFSRGDLFKLYEDSQITIDELSGREADDQPALRLTLGFLWTRIKVSLTESFRPSFHTPTAVLGIRGTEFETVVSMDAASTVTVDEGAVAVETEKKSVVVGAGKATEVEVDDKVAPPFTATPREKRDWAKWRAQRQRKLLKTLPQRLPHMRRRFETAAERFGQFNKKVNEVASVLDVEIETARAAIARRDRRQARRSIKKINTIEKRFRQNSARFRKGLNRLRVAGKHSVRLETFVQRNLAQLPADKIGTIQSDLAAIKQTREQLRASVRNAVQNIKAMMRKVRAFRQEVKQMSREKKRRKS
;
A
#
# COMPACT_ATOMS: atom_id res chain seq x y z
N MET A 1 33.15 66.54 37.61
CA MET A 1 33.12 66.72 36.14
C MET A 1 33.35 65.37 35.48
N ARG A 2 32.50 64.97 34.51
CA ARG A 2 32.72 63.84 33.58
C ARG A 2 33.91 64.16 32.63
N PRO A 3 34.42 63.30 31.69
CA PRO A 3 34.06 61.91 31.29
C PRO A 3 35.28 60.99 30.88
N VAL A 4 34.97 59.85 30.21
CA VAL A 4 35.73 59.01 29.23
C VAL A 4 36.91 58.16 29.78
N ALA A 5 37.27 56.96 29.31
CA ALA A 5 36.89 56.14 28.16
C ALA A 5 37.24 54.65 28.38
N ARG A 6 36.51 53.80 27.67
CA ARG A 6 36.65 52.35 27.41
C ARG A 6 38.09 51.84 27.19
N MET A 7 38.36 50.60 27.63
CA MET A 7 39.22 49.70 26.84
C MET A 7 38.78 48.24 26.95
N SER A 8 38.65 47.64 25.77
CA SER A 8 38.10 46.33 25.47
C SER A 8 39.11 45.20 25.70
N ALA A 9 38.64 44.03 26.14
CA ALA A 9 39.30 42.75 25.87
C ALA A 9 38.23 41.70 25.54
N PHE A 10 38.17 41.38 24.25
CA PHE A 10 37.23 40.49 23.59
C PHE A 10 37.93 39.13 23.46
N ILE A 11 37.50 38.10 24.17
CA ILE A 11 37.93 36.73 23.92
C ILE A 11 36.79 36.03 23.16
N LEU A 12 37.06 35.75 21.88
CA LEU A 12 36.22 34.97 20.98
C LEU A 12 36.05 33.55 21.54
N PHE A 13 34.85 33.22 22.01
CA PHE A 13 34.38 31.84 22.07
C PHE A 13 33.59 31.58 20.79
N LEU A 14 34.24 31.00 19.79
CA LEU A 14 33.62 30.61 18.53
C LEU A 14 32.68 29.43 18.78
N GLY A 15 31.43 29.73 19.15
CA GLY A 15 30.34 28.78 19.21
C GLY A 15 30.03 28.26 17.81
N PHE A 16 30.64 27.14 17.43
CA PHE A 16 30.21 26.35 16.28
C PHE A 16 28.96 25.56 16.71
N THR A 17 27.81 26.24 16.75
CA THR A 17 26.52 25.55 16.82
C THR A 17 26.32 24.81 15.51
N LEU A 18 26.61 23.51 15.55
CA LEU A 18 26.22 22.56 14.52
C LEU A 18 24.69 22.61 14.42
N ASN A 19 24.17 23.37 13.46
CA ASN A 19 22.77 23.31 13.08
C ASN A 19 22.51 21.95 12.42
N ALA A 20 22.31 20.93 13.25
CA ALA A 20 21.73 19.66 12.88
C ALA A 20 20.22 19.86 12.68
N SER A 21 19.86 20.65 11.66
CA SER A 21 18.52 20.65 11.10
C SER A 21 18.56 19.94 9.76
N PHE A 22 19.01 18.68 9.78
CA PHE A 22 18.63 17.75 8.73
C PHE A 22 17.17 17.36 9.02
N LEU A 23 16.26 18.24 8.60
CA LEU A 23 14.83 17.97 8.59
C LEU A 23 14.64 16.64 7.87
N GLY A 24 14.17 15.64 8.63
CA GLY A 24 13.61 14.42 8.08
C GLY A 24 12.63 14.83 6.98
N ALA A 25 12.71 14.14 5.84
CA ALA A 25 11.67 14.22 4.84
C ALA A 25 10.36 13.82 5.54
N GLY A 26 9.58 14.80 5.99
CA GLY A 26 8.40 14.58 6.82
C GLY A 26 7.46 13.64 6.09
N GLU A 27 7.16 12.50 6.71
CA GLU A 27 6.10 11.63 6.22
C GLU A 27 4.82 12.47 6.17
N VAL A 28 4.16 12.52 4.99
CA VAL A 28 2.91 13.26 4.85
C VAL A 28 1.83 12.48 5.58
N GLU A 29 1.25 13.08 6.63
CA GLU A 29 0.09 12.53 7.33
C GLU A 29 -1.07 12.36 6.33
N ILE A 30 -1.58 11.13 6.20
CA ILE A 30 -2.71 10.81 5.30
C ILE A 30 -4.01 10.75 6.09
N ALA A 31 -3.93 10.27 7.32
CA ALA A 31 -5.08 10.03 8.18
C ALA A 31 -4.71 10.19 9.66
N ARG A 32 -5.71 10.17 10.52
CA ARG A 32 -5.54 10.23 11.97
C ARG A 32 -6.54 9.33 12.65
N VAL A 33 -6.09 8.60 13.66
CA VAL A 33 -6.98 7.87 14.58
C VAL A 33 -7.76 8.88 15.40
N THR A 34 -9.09 8.79 15.38
CA THR A 34 -9.99 9.72 16.08
C THR A 34 -10.62 9.10 17.33
N ASP A 35 -10.78 7.78 17.35
CA ASP A 35 -11.29 7.02 18.50
C ASP A 35 -10.80 5.57 18.43
N PHE A 36 -10.66 4.90 19.57
CA PHE A 36 -10.41 3.46 19.61
C PHE A 36 -10.79 2.85 20.96
N THR A 37 -11.14 1.56 20.95
CA THR A 37 -11.47 0.79 22.16
C THR A 37 -10.88 -0.62 22.06
N GLY A 38 -10.54 -1.22 23.20
CA GLY A 38 -9.98 -2.57 23.26
C GLY A 38 -8.60 -2.67 22.62
N THR A 39 -8.23 -3.87 22.16
CA THR A 39 -6.88 -4.11 21.64
C THR A 39 -6.74 -3.64 20.19
N VAL A 40 -5.93 -2.60 19.95
CA VAL A 40 -5.57 -2.14 18.60
C VAL A 40 -4.05 -2.02 18.48
N THR A 41 -3.48 -2.65 17.44
CA THR A 41 -2.05 -2.60 17.13
C THR A 41 -1.83 -1.80 15.86
N LEU A 42 -0.91 -0.84 15.92
CA LEU A 42 -0.35 -0.13 14.77
C LEU A 42 0.95 -0.82 14.33
N VAL A 43 0.98 -1.27 13.09
CA VAL A 43 2.19 -1.78 12.42
C VAL A 43 2.66 -0.72 11.43
N LYS A 44 3.85 -0.16 11.65
CA LYS A 44 4.46 0.85 10.80
C LYS A 44 5.00 0.24 9.50
N ALA A 45 5.31 1.10 8.53
CA ALA A 45 5.87 0.69 7.24
C ALA A 45 7.20 -0.09 7.33
N ASP A 46 7.95 0.09 8.42
CA ASP A 46 9.21 -0.62 8.74
C ASP A 46 8.99 -1.96 9.46
N GLU A 47 7.73 -2.40 9.58
CA GLU A 47 7.29 -3.61 10.30
C GLU A 47 7.41 -3.51 11.83
N SER A 48 7.72 -2.33 12.39
CA SER A 48 7.63 -2.13 13.84
C SER A 48 6.16 -2.12 14.28
N GLU A 49 5.87 -2.84 15.36
CA GLU A 49 4.51 -2.98 15.90
C GLU A 49 4.43 -2.32 17.27
N ARG A 50 3.33 -1.59 17.53
CA ARG A 50 3.01 -1.07 18.86
C ARG A 50 1.51 -1.09 19.09
N LEU A 51 1.10 -1.31 20.32
CA LEU A 51 -0.29 -1.08 20.73
C LEU A 51 -0.59 0.42 20.65
N LEU A 52 -1.79 0.75 20.17
CA LEU A 52 -2.31 2.11 20.24
C LEU A 52 -2.63 2.45 21.69
N MET A 53 -2.08 3.56 22.14
CA MET A 53 -2.31 4.14 23.47
C MET A 53 -2.85 5.58 23.38
N ASP A 54 -2.79 6.17 22.19
CA ASP A 54 -3.05 7.56 21.89
C ASP A 54 -3.65 7.74 20.48
N LEU A 55 -4.24 8.91 20.24
CA LEU A 55 -4.79 9.31 18.95
C LEU A 55 -3.66 9.79 18.02
N VAL A 56 -3.15 8.87 17.21
CA VAL A 56 -1.94 9.08 16.40
C VAL A 56 -2.23 9.43 14.94
N PRO A 57 -1.34 10.19 14.27
CA PRO A 57 -1.35 10.28 12.82
C PRO A 57 -0.98 8.93 12.19
N LEU A 58 -1.52 8.70 11.00
CA LEU A 58 -1.25 7.53 10.18
C LEU A 58 -0.61 7.94 8.86
N TYR A 59 0.37 7.16 8.46
CA TYR A 59 1.25 7.43 7.33
C TYR A 59 1.16 6.33 6.27
N PRO A 60 1.55 6.61 5.01
CA PRO A 60 1.55 5.58 3.98
C PRO A 60 2.44 4.39 4.38
N GLY A 61 1.89 3.19 4.26
CA GLY A 61 2.49 1.93 4.69
C GLY A 61 2.01 1.43 6.06
N ASP A 62 1.41 2.30 6.89
CA ASP A 62 0.89 1.91 8.20
C ASP A 62 -0.28 0.93 8.06
N THR A 63 -0.40 0.03 9.04
CA THR A 63 -1.46 -0.98 9.13
C THR A 63 -2.06 -0.98 10.53
N LEU A 64 -3.38 -0.88 10.61
CA LEU A 64 -4.14 -1.05 11.85
C LEU A 64 -4.65 -2.49 11.94
N VAL A 65 -4.46 -3.12 13.11
CA VAL A 65 -4.92 -4.47 13.43
C VAL A 65 -5.76 -4.41 14.71
N THR A 66 -7.00 -4.87 14.65
CA THR A 66 -7.90 -4.95 15.82
C THR A 66 -7.99 -6.37 16.34
N GLY A 67 -7.96 -6.52 17.67
CA GLY A 67 -8.24 -7.78 18.35
C GLY A 67 -9.74 -8.10 18.40
N LYS A 68 -10.10 -9.12 19.20
CA LYS A 68 -11.50 -9.57 19.38
C LYS A 68 -12.41 -8.54 20.08
N ASP A 69 -11.81 -7.68 20.90
CA ASP A 69 -12.42 -6.57 21.61
C ASP A 69 -12.09 -5.21 20.97
N GLY A 70 -11.27 -5.22 19.92
CA GLY A 70 -10.67 -4.04 19.32
C GLY A 70 -11.58 -3.35 18.31
N ARG A 71 -11.69 -2.03 18.40
CA ARG A 71 -12.32 -1.17 17.39
C ARG A 71 -11.51 0.10 17.25
N VAL A 72 -11.40 0.62 16.03
CA VAL A 72 -10.70 1.88 15.76
C VAL A 72 -11.45 2.70 14.73
N GLU A 73 -11.59 3.98 15.02
CA GLU A 73 -12.08 5.00 14.13
C GLU A 73 -10.90 5.86 13.64
N PHE A 74 -10.88 6.17 12.36
CA PHE A 74 -9.91 7.09 11.81
C PHE A 74 -10.53 7.94 10.70
N THR A 75 -9.97 9.13 10.51
CA THR A 75 -10.43 10.09 9.50
C THR A 75 -9.31 10.51 8.58
N PHE A 76 -9.64 10.72 7.30
CA PHE A 76 -8.74 11.42 6.38
C PHE A 76 -8.90 12.94 6.55
N SER A 77 -7.89 13.70 6.10
CA SER A 77 -7.85 15.18 6.22
C SER A 77 -9.07 15.92 5.66
N ARG A 78 -9.87 15.26 4.80
CA ARG A 78 -11.07 15.81 4.16
C ARG A 78 -12.38 15.50 4.90
N GLY A 79 -12.32 14.73 6.00
CA GLY A 79 -13.48 14.36 6.81
C GLY A 79 -14.17 13.05 6.40
N ASP A 80 -13.52 12.21 5.58
CA ASP A 80 -13.97 10.83 5.37
C ASP A 80 -13.80 10.03 6.67
N LEU A 81 -14.81 9.23 7.02
CA LEU A 81 -14.89 8.52 8.30
C LEU A 81 -14.84 7.01 8.09
N PHE A 82 -13.97 6.35 8.85
CA PHE A 82 -13.75 4.92 8.78
C PHE A 82 -13.84 4.31 10.17
N LYS A 83 -14.64 3.26 10.32
CA LYS A 83 -14.73 2.47 11.55
C LYS A 83 -14.34 1.03 11.26
N LEU A 84 -13.21 0.60 11.80
CA LEU A 84 -12.69 -0.75 11.71
C LEU A 84 -13.09 -1.52 12.96
N TYR A 85 -13.75 -2.66 12.77
CA TYR A 85 -14.33 -3.48 13.84
C TYR A 85 -13.40 -4.62 14.26
N GLU A 86 -13.86 -5.49 15.16
CA GLU A 86 -13.05 -6.57 15.74
C GLU A 86 -12.52 -7.58 14.71
N ASP A 87 -11.37 -8.19 15.04
CA ASP A 87 -10.67 -9.17 14.21
C ASP A 87 -10.46 -8.67 12.76
N SER A 88 -10.01 -7.44 12.61
CA SER A 88 -9.85 -6.77 11.33
C SER A 88 -8.43 -6.26 11.10
N GLN A 89 -8.06 -6.13 9.83
CA GLN A 89 -6.75 -5.60 9.43
C GLN A 89 -6.88 -4.73 8.19
N ILE A 90 -6.51 -3.46 8.33
CA ILE A 90 -6.51 -2.48 7.24
C ILE A 90 -5.13 -1.85 7.07
N THR A 91 -4.67 -1.73 5.83
CA THR A 91 -3.41 -1.05 5.47
C THR A 91 -3.71 0.22 4.70
N ILE A 92 -2.99 1.30 5.00
CA ILE A 92 -2.91 2.51 4.17
C ILE A 92 -1.78 2.28 3.18
N ASP A 93 -2.09 2.02 1.91
CA ASP A 93 -1.09 1.74 0.90
C ASP A 93 -0.26 3.00 0.57
N GLU A 94 1.02 2.80 0.21
CA GLU A 94 1.88 3.89 -0.27
C GLU A 94 1.26 4.57 -1.50
N LEU A 95 1.17 5.91 -1.47
CA LEU A 95 0.75 6.72 -2.62
C LEU A 95 1.57 6.36 -3.85
N SER A 96 0.90 6.25 -4.99
CA SER A 96 1.47 5.63 -6.18
C SER A 96 2.49 6.50 -6.92
N GLY A 97 2.97 7.62 -6.39
CA GLY A 97 4.02 8.44 -6.99
C GLY A 97 3.65 8.98 -8.38
N ARG A 98 2.36 9.12 -8.68
CA ARG A 98 1.89 9.88 -9.84
C ARG A 98 1.72 11.33 -9.42
N GLU A 99 2.63 12.18 -9.91
CA GLU A 99 2.37 13.61 -10.00
C GLU A 99 0.99 13.82 -10.66
N ALA A 100 0.09 14.46 -9.89
CA ALA A 100 -1.27 14.92 -10.21
C ALA A 100 -2.49 13.99 -9.93
N ASP A 101 -2.36 12.74 -9.46
CA ASP A 101 -3.55 11.87 -9.22
C ASP A 101 -3.41 10.87 -8.05
N ASP A 102 -2.51 11.16 -7.10
CA ASP A 102 -2.19 10.29 -5.96
C ASP A 102 -3.31 10.32 -4.90
N GLN A 103 -4.34 9.50 -5.12
CA GLN A 103 -5.35 9.14 -4.14
C GLN A 103 -4.77 8.13 -3.14
N PRO A 104 -4.95 8.29 -1.81
CA PRO A 104 -4.65 7.24 -0.86
C PRO A 104 -5.50 6.01 -1.14
N ALA A 105 -4.88 4.85 -0.98
CA ALA A 105 -5.54 3.58 -1.15
C ALA A 105 -5.64 2.90 0.23
N LEU A 106 -6.86 2.46 0.58
CA LEU A 106 -7.11 1.69 1.78
C LEU A 106 -7.31 0.23 1.40
N ARG A 107 -6.71 -0.67 2.16
CA ARG A 107 -6.74 -2.10 1.88
C ARG A 107 -7.26 -2.87 3.09
N LEU A 108 -8.52 -3.29 3.04
CA LEU A 108 -9.10 -4.19 4.04
C LEU A 108 -8.72 -5.63 3.69
N THR A 109 -7.87 -6.25 4.51
CA THR A 109 -7.35 -7.59 4.24
C THR A 109 -8.10 -8.69 5.00
N LEU A 110 -8.75 -8.33 6.11
CA LEU A 110 -9.60 -9.16 6.94
C LEU A 110 -10.55 -8.25 7.72
N GLY A 111 -11.74 -8.76 7.99
CA GLY A 111 -12.64 -8.21 8.99
C GLY A 111 -13.67 -7.25 8.41
N PHE A 112 -14.09 -6.26 9.18
CA PHE A 112 -15.22 -5.41 8.86
C PHE A 112 -14.84 -3.93 8.96
N LEU A 113 -15.13 -3.21 7.88
CA LEU A 113 -14.98 -1.76 7.78
C LEU A 113 -16.33 -1.13 7.42
N TRP A 114 -16.80 -0.23 8.27
CA TRP A 114 -17.84 0.72 7.89
C TRP A 114 -17.19 2.01 7.40
N THR A 115 -17.72 2.57 6.31
CA THR A 115 -17.15 3.73 5.62
C THR A 115 -18.24 4.76 5.33
N ARG A 116 -17.94 6.03 5.59
CA ARG A 116 -18.72 7.17 5.13
C ARG A 116 -17.79 8.17 4.45
N ILE A 117 -17.99 8.36 3.15
CA ILE A 117 -17.23 9.32 2.34
C ILE A 117 -18.00 10.63 2.23
N LYS A 118 -17.38 11.75 2.58
CA LYS A 118 -18.01 13.06 2.47
C LYS A 118 -17.97 13.53 1.01
N VAL A 119 -19.14 13.74 0.40
CA VAL A 119 -19.21 14.27 -0.97
C VAL A 119 -18.78 15.73 -0.96
N SER A 120 -17.70 16.06 -1.66
CA SER A 120 -17.30 17.44 -1.94
C SER A 120 -17.45 17.72 -3.43
N LEU A 121 -18.15 18.81 -3.77
CA LEU A 121 -18.41 19.24 -5.14
C LEU A 121 -17.15 19.79 -5.85
N THR A 122 -16.09 20.09 -5.11
CA THR A 122 -14.94 20.88 -5.58
C THR A 122 -13.62 20.11 -5.72
N GLU A 123 -13.54 18.84 -5.30
CA GLU A 123 -12.30 18.07 -5.39
C GLU A 123 -12.51 16.67 -5.97
N SER A 124 -11.62 16.29 -6.88
CA SER A 124 -11.56 14.98 -7.55
C SER A 124 -11.09 13.83 -6.64
N PHE A 125 -10.90 14.08 -5.34
CA PHE A 125 -10.32 13.11 -4.43
C PHE A 125 -11.29 12.00 -4.04
N ARG A 126 -10.95 10.77 -4.46
CA ARG A 126 -11.65 9.50 -4.25
C ARG A 126 -10.63 8.45 -3.79
N PRO A 127 -10.55 8.15 -2.49
CA PRO A 127 -9.73 7.04 -2.03
C PRO A 127 -10.16 5.74 -2.71
N SER A 128 -9.19 4.96 -3.17
CA SER A 128 -9.47 3.64 -3.73
C SER A 128 -9.47 2.58 -2.62
N PHE A 129 -10.49 1.75 -2.57
CA PHE A 129 -10.56 0.68 -1.57
C PHE A 129 -10.24 -0.65 -2.21
N HIS A 130 -9.49 -1.47 -1.50
CA HIS A 130 -9.03 -2.75 -1.98
C HIS A 130 -9.41 -3.81 -0.97
N THR A 131 -10.03 -4.88 -1.45
CA THR A 131 -10.12 -6.15 -0.73
C THR A 131 -9.14 -7.14 -1.39
N PRO A 132 -8.96 -8.37 -0.87
CA PRO A 132 -8.19 -9.38 -1.57
C PRO A 132 -8.73 -9.74 -2.95
N THR A 133 -10.02 -9.47 -3.20
CA THR A 133 -10.76 -9.95 -4.38
C THR A 133 -11.30 -8.85 -5.28
N ALA A 134 -11.36 -7.60 -4.82
CA ALA A 134 -11.92 -6.50 -5.60
C ALA A 134 -11.27 -5.15 -5.29
N VAL A 135 -11.37 -4.24 -6.26
CA VAL A 135 -11.16 -2.81 -6.11
C VAL A 135 -12.52 -2.13 -6.07
N LEU A 136 -12.73 -1.24 -5.11
CA LEU A 136 -13.98 -0.50 -4.94
C LEU A 136 -13.79 0.95 -5.39
N GLY A 137 -14.53 1.33 -6.43
CA GLY A 137 -14.65 2.70 -6.91
C GLY A 137 -15.83 3.40 -6.26
N ILE A 138 -15.56 4.44 -5.48
CA ILE A 138 -16.59 5.13 -4.67
C ILE A 138 -17.17 6.33 -5.42
N ARG A 139 -18.51 6.42 -5.42
CA ARG A 139 -19.27 7.58 -5.92
C ARG A 139 -20.21 8.12 -4.84
N GLY A 140 -19.63 8.71 -3.78
CA GLY A 140 -20.34 9.38 -2.70
C GLY A 140 -21.28 8.45 -1.93
N THR A 141 -20.79 7.82 -0.85
CA THR A 141 -21.55 6.73 -0.23
C THR A 141 -21.21 6.50 1.24
N GLU A 142 -22.22 6.03 1.96
CA GLU A 142 -22.10 5.23 3.16
C GLU A 142 -22.26 3.75 2.80
N PHE A 143 -21.28 2.93 3.17
CA PHE A 143 -21.25 1.50 2.83
C PHE A 143 -20.42 0.69 3.82
N GLU A 144 -20.64 -0.61 3.80
CA GLU A 144 -19.96 -1.60 4.63
C GLU A 144 -19.18 -2.57 3.74
N THR A 145 -17.93 -2.84 4.10
CA THR A 145 -17.09 -3.85 3.46
C THR A 145 -16.67 -4.88 4.49
N VAL A 146 -16.90 -6.15 4.18
CA VAL A 146 -16.52 -7.27 5.05
C VAL A 146 -15.66 -8.24 4.26
N VAL A 147 -14.57 -8.72 4.87
CA VAL A 147 -13.65 -9.70 4.30
C VAL A 147 -13.49 -10.86 5.29
N SER A 148 -13.70 -12.08 4.82
CA SER A 148 -13.58 -13.30 5.62
C SER A 148 -12.19 -13.95 5.46
N MET A 149 -11.89 -14.93 6.34
CA MET A 149 -10.63 -15.70 6.33
C MET A 149 -10.44 -16.53 5.06
N ASP A 150 -11.49 -16.78 4.28
CA ASP A 150 -11.41 -17.41 2.96
C ASP A 150 -11.23 -16.40 1.81
N ALA A 151 -10.87 -15.15 2.16
CA ALA A 151 -10.67 -14.01 1.28
C ALA A 151 -11.91 -13.51 0.53
N ALA A 152 -13.07 -14.16 0.69
CA ALA A 152 -14.31 -13.64 0.14
C ALA A 152 -14.71 -12.34 0.82
N SER A 153 -15.33 -11.46 0.04
CA SER A 153 -15.74 -10.14 0.51
C SER A 153 -17.18 -9.82 0.15
N THR A 154 -17.87 -9.11 1.03
CA THR A 154 -19.19 -8.55 0.78
C THR A 154 -19.10 -7.04 0.85
N VAL A 155 -19.75 -6.37 -0.11
CA VAL A 155 -19.91 -4.91 -0.15
C VAL A 155 -21.39 -4.61 -0.08
N THR A 156 -21.81 -3.84 0.91
CA THR A 156 -23.21 -3.45 1.12
C THR A 156 -23.31 -1.93 1.14
N VAL A 157 -24.19 -1.37 0.31
CA VAL A 157 -24.29 0.07 0.12
C VAL A 157 -25.56 0.58 0.77
N ASP A 158 -25.42 1.50 1.73
CA ASP A 158 -26.55 2.12 2.41
C ASP A 158 -27.02 3.36 1.65
N GLU A 159 -26.09 4.22 1.23
CA GLU A 159 -26.37 5.44 0.46
C GLU A 159 -25.47 5.54 -0.76
N GLY A 160 -25.95 6.09 -1.88
CA GLY A 160 -25.12 6.31 -3.08
C GLY A 160 -24.82 5.03 -3.88
N ALA A 161 -23.59 4.90 -4.38
CA ALA A 161 -23.18 3.75 -5.17
C ALA A 161 -21.67 3.43 -5.07
N VAL A 162 -21.36 2.13 -5.16
CA VAL A 162 -20.00 1.57 -5.20
C VAL A 162 -19.82 0.71 -6.45
N ALA A 163 -18.80 1.00 -7.25
CA ALA A 163 -18.36 0.12 -8.31
C ALA A 163 -17.42 -0.95 -7.72
N VAL A 164 -17.75 -2.22 -7.89
CA VAL A 164 -16.94 -3.37 -7.47
C VAL A 164 -16.28 -3.97 -8.70
N GLU A 165 -14.96 -3.82 -8.79
CA GLU A 165 -14.15 -4.25 -9.93
C GLU A 165 -13.25 -5.42 -9.54
N THR A 166 -13.38 -6.53 -10.26
CA THR A 166 -12.43 -7.65 -10.21
C THR A 166 -11.61 -7.71 -11.49
N GLU A 167 -10.70 -8.66 -11.60
CA GLU A 167 -9.92 -8.84 -12.83
C GLU A 167 -10.78 -9.17 -14.05
N LYS A 168 -11.98 -9.74 -13.84
CA LYS A 168 -12.84 -10.28 -14.91
C LYS A 168 -14.12 -9.49 -15.13
N LYS A 169 -14.63 -8.79 -14.10
CA LYS A 169 -15.96 -8.19 -14.13
C LYS A 169 -16.02 -6.92 -13.29
N SER A 170 -16.84 -5.97 -13.73
CA SER A 170 -17.21 -4.79 -12.94
C SER A 170 -18.72 -4.80 -12.71
N VAL A 171 -19.14 -4.48 -11.49
CA VAL A 171 -20.54 -4.42 -11.08
C VAL A 171 -20.76 -3.15 -10.25
N VAL A 172 -21.81 -2.39 -10.55
CA VAL A 172 -22.21 -1.24 -9.72
C VAL A 172 -23.26 -1.69 -8.71
N VAL A 173 -23.02 -1.40 -7.44
CA VAL A 173 -23.92 -1.67 -6.31
C VAL A 173 -24.48 -0.33 -5.86
N GLY A 174 -25.81 -0.16 -5.97
CA GLY A 174 -26.51 1.03 -5.49
C GLY A 174 -27.03 0.88 -4.06
N ALA A 175 -27.57 1.96 -3.51
CA ALA A 175 -28.21 1.99 -2.21
C ALA A 175 -29.22 0.84 -1.98
N GLY A 176 -29.19 0.27 -0.78
CA GLY A 176 -30.03 -0.87 -0.39
C GLY A 176 -29.65 -2.20 -1.07
N LYS A 177 -28.51 -2.25 -1.78
CA LYS A 177 -28.01 -3.46 -2.44
C LYS A 177 -26.68 -3.91 -1.85
N ALA A 178 -26.40 -5.19 -2.03
CA ALA A 178 -25.14 -5.82 -1.69
C ALA A 178 -24.63 -6.68 -2.84
N THR A 179 -23.33 -6.93 -2.87
CA THR A 179 -22.70 -7.95 -3.71
C THR A 179 -21.66 -8.72 -2.91
N GLU A 180 -21.46 -9.98 -3.29
CA GLU A 180 -20.42 -10.84 -2.74
C GLU A 180 -19.43 -11.21 -3.84
N VAL A 181 -18.15 -11.19 -3.48
CA VAL A 181 -17.02 -11.52 -4.34
C VAL A 181 -16.24 -12.67 -3.72
N GLU A 182 -16.15 -13.78 -4.45
CA GLU A 182 -15.39 -14.96 -4.06
C GLU A 182 -13.89 -14.82 -4.39
N VAL A 183 -13.06 -15.66 -3.78
CA VAL A 183 -11.58 -15.67 -3.96
C VAL A 183 -11.08 -15.97 -5.38
N ASP A 184 -11.96 -16.46 -6.24
CA ASP A 184 -11.72 -16.79 -7.66
C ASP A 184 -12.21 -15.70 -8.63
N ASP A 185 -12.45 -14.49 -8.10
CA ASP A 185 -12.94 -13.30 -8.79
C ASP A 185 -14.38 -13.44 -9.31
N LYS A 186 -15.15 -14.42 -8.80
CA LYS A 186 -16.57 -14.56 -9.10
C LYS A 186 -17.37 -13.52 -8.31
N VAL A 187 -17.95 -12.56 -9.04
CA VAL A 187 -18.82 -11.50 -8.49
C VAL A 187 -20.28 -11.86 -8.70
N ALA A 188 -21.06 -11.92 -7.62
CA ALA A 188 -22.50 -12.08 -7.69
C ALA A 188 -23.17 -10.81 -8.27
N PRO A 189 -24.25 -10.94 -9.08
CA PRO A 189 -25.12 -9.80 -9.38
C PRO A 189 -25.59 -9.11 -8.08
N PRO A 190 -25.79 -7.78 -8.06
CA PRO A 190 -26.28 -7.09 -6.86
C PRO A 190 -27.62 -7.64 -6.42
N PHE A 191 -27.75 -7.92 -5.13
CA PHE A 191 -28.97 -8.41 -4.50
C PHE A 191 -29.44 -7.45 -3.40
N THR A 192 -30.69 -7.59 -2.95
CA THR A 192 -31.23 -6.73 -1.88
C THR A 192 -30.48 -6.97 -0.58
N ALA A 193 -29.94 -5.89 -0.01
CA ALA A 193 -29.21 -5.96 1.25
C ALA A 193 -30.16 -6.18 2.42
N THR A 194 -29.71 -6.94 3.41
CA THR A 194 -30.33 -6.94 4.74
C THR A 194 -30.31 -5.51 5.30
N PRO A 195 -31.38 -5.02 5.94
CA PRO A 195 -31.36 -3.71 6.62
C PRO A 195 -30.22 -3.64 7.64
N ARG A 196 -29.61 -2.46 7.78
CA ARG A 196 -28.38 -2.26 8.57
C ARG A 196 -28.52 -2.79 10.00
N GLU A 197 -29.66 -2.56 10.63
CA GLU A 197 -29.94 -2.95 12.02
C GLU A 197 -29.99 -4.47 12.22
N LYS A 198 -30.22 -5.22 11.13
CA LYS A 198 -30.34 -6.67 11.11
C LYS A 198 -29.09 -7.37 10.56
N ARG A 199 -28.05 -6.62 10.16
CA ARG A 199 -26.81 -7.20 9.64
C ARG A 199 -25.99 -7.76 10.79
N ASP A 200 -25.59 -9.02 10.66
CA ASP A 200 -24.70 -9.69 11.59
C ASP A 200 -23.47 -10.20 10.84
N TRP A 201 -22.49 -9.30 10.70
CA TRP A 201 -21.25 -9.59 10.00
C TRP A 201 -20.35 -10.57 10.76
N ALA A 202 -20.48 -10.65 12.08
CA ALA A 202 -19.78 -11.64 12.90
C ALA A 202 -20.29 -13.05 12.57
N LYS A 203 -21.61 -13.24 12.52
CA LYS A 203 -22.24 -14.50 12.11
C LYS A 203 -21.91 -14.87 10.67
N TRP A 204 -21.96 -13.91 9.75
CA TRP A 204 -21.57 -14.14 8.35
C TRP A 204 -20.10 -14.62 8.25
N ARG A 205 -19.16 -13.93 8.91
CA ARG A 205 -17.74 -14.34 8.95
C ARG A 205 -17.57 -15.73 9.58
N ALA A 206 -18.26 -16.03 10.67
CA ALA A 206 -18.19 -17.33 11.32
C ALA A 206 -18.70 -18.47 10.41
N GLN A 207 -19.76 -18.24 9.63
CA GLN A 207 -20.25 -19.22 8.66
C GLN A 207 -19.22 -19.48 7.54
N ARG A 208 -18.61 -18.43 7.00
CA ARG A 208 -17.56 -18.54 5.97
C ARG A 208 -16.33 -19.29 6.53
N GLN A 209 -15.90 -18.99 7.75
CA GLN A 209 -14.80 -19.71 8.41
C GLN A 209 -15.09 -21.20 8.60
N ARG A 210 -16.29 -21.58 9.05
CA ARG A 210 -16.69 -23.00 9.15
C ARG A 210 -16.66 -23.70 7.79
N LYS A 211 -17.13 -23.02 6.73
CA LYS A 211 -17.05 -23.54 5.36
C LYS A 211 -15.60 -23.68 4.87
N LEU A 212 -14.74 -22.73 5.24
CA LEU A 212 -13.31 -22.79 4.93
C LEU A 212 -12.67 -24.03 5.54
N LEU A 213 -12.87 -24.29 6.84
CA LEU A 213 -12.28 -25.47 7.50
C LEU A 213 -12.63 -26.78 6.78
N LYS A 214 -13.87 -26.92 6.30
CA LYS A 214 -14.33 -28.10 5.55
C LYS A 214 -13.70 -28.21 4.15
N THR A 215 -13.48 -27.07 3.49
CA THR A 215 -13.01 -27.03 2.08
C THR A 215 -11.51 -26.81 1.94
N LEU A 216 -10.82 -26.50 3.03
CA LEU A 216 -9.40 -26.18 3.06
C LEU A 216 -8.51 -27.29 2.47
N PRO A 217 -8.71 -28.59 2.77
CA PRO A 217 -7.88 -29.66 2.19
C PRO A 217 -7.89 -29.66 0.66
N GLN A 218 -9.02 -29.32 0.04
CA GLN A 218 -9.18 -29.30 -1.41
C GLN A 218 -8.65 -27.99 -2.02
N ARG A 219 -8.77 -26.87 -1.28
CA ARG A 219 -8.42 -25.54 -1.77
C ARG A 219 -6.93 -25.22 -1.62
N LEU A 220 -6.30 -25.72 -0.57
CA LEU A 220 -4.94 -25.32 -0.20
C LEU A 220 -3.88 -25.65 -1.26
N PRO A 221 -3.90 -26.82 -1.94
CA PRO A 221 -2.97 -27.08 -3.05
C PRO A 221 -3.08 -26.06 -4.17
N HIS A 222 -4.31 -25.62 -4.48
CA HIS A 222 -4.55 -24.58 -5.48
C HIS A 222 -4.05 -23.21 -5.01
N MET A 223 -4.26 -22.87 -3.73
CA MET A 223 -3.75 -21.64 -3.12
C MET A 223 -2.22 -21.59 -3.15
N ARG A 224 -1.56 -22.71 -2.81
CA ARG A 224 -0.10 -22.86 -2.92
C ARG A 224 0.37 -22.63 -4.35
N ARG A 225 -0.21 -23.31 -5.34
CA ARG A 225 0.18 -23.16 -6.75
C ARG A 225 -0.02 -21.72 -7.25
N ARG A 226 -1.11 -21.05 -6.85
CA ARG A 226 -1.34 -19.63 -7.15
C ARG A 226 -0.26 -18.74 -6.52
N PHE A 227 0.14 -19.02 -5.27
CA PHE A 227 1.20 -18.28 -4.59
C PHE A 227 2.55 -18.45 -5.29
N GLU A 228 2.94 -19.69 -5.61
CA GLU A 228 4.17 -20.01 -6.36
C GLU A 228 4.19 -19.33 -7.73
N THR A 229 3.07 -19.36 -8.46
CA THR A 229 2.95 -18.67 -9.76
C THR A 229 3.08 -17.15 -9.60
N ALA A 230 2.51 -16.57 -8.54
CA ALA A 230 2.66 -15.14 -8.25
C ALA A 230 4.11 -14.77 -7.91
N ALA A 231 4.80 -15.61 -7.15
CA ALA A 231 6.21 -15.48 -6.81
C ALA A 231 7.11 -15.51 -8.06
N GLU A 232 6.87 -16.46 -8.96
CA GLU A 232 7.62 -16.56 -10.21
C GLU A 232 7.41 -15.33 -11.10
N ARG A 233 6.16 -14.91 -11.30
CA ARG A 233 5.82 -13.68 -12.06
C ARG A 233 6.46 -12.45 -11.44
N PHE A 234 6.48 -12.34 -10.11
CA PHE A 234 7.19 -11.27 -9.41
C PHE A 234 8.68 -11.28 -9.76
N GLY A 235 9.34 -12.46 -9.72
CA GLY A 235 10.73 -12.61 -10.11
C GLY A 235 11.02 -12.14 -11.54
N GLN A 236 10.16 -12.50 -12.50
CA GLN A 236 10.26 -12.07 -13.90
C GLN A 236 10.12 -10.54 -14.05
N PHE A 237 9.16 -9.92 -13.34
CA PHE A 237 9.01 -8.47 -13.37
C PHE A 237 10.17 -7.75 -12.70
N ASN A 238 10.67 -8.29 -11.58
CA ASN A 238 11.84 -7.74 -10.88
C ASN A 238 13.07 -7.71 -11.78
N LYS A 239 13.35 -8.83 -12.47
CA LYS A 239 14.45 -8.92 -13.45
C LYS A 239 14.33 -7.85 -14.54
N LYS A 240 13.16 -7.75 -15.20
CA LYS A 240 12.92 -6.76 -16.27
C LYS A 240 13.07 -5.33 -15.79
N VAL A 241 12.58 -5.00 -14.59
CA VAL A 241 12.71 -3.63 -14.05
C VAL A 241 14.16 -3.30 -13.77
N ASN A 242 14.93 -4.22 -13.18
CA ASN A 242 16.35 -4.01 -12.88
C ASN A 242 17.21 -3.91 -14.13
N GLU A 243 16.92 -4.69 -15.18
CA GLU A 243 17.59 -4.57 -16.49
C GLU A 243 17.38 -3.16 -17.08
N VAL A 244 16.14 -2.68 -17.11
CA VAL A 244 15.84 -1.33 -17.62
C VAL A 244 16.45 -0.24 -16.72
N ALA A 245 16.46 -0.44 -15.40
CA ALA A 245 17.10 0.47 -14.46
C ALA A 245 18.60 0.58 -14.72
N SER A 246 19.29 -0.53 -14.94
CA SER A 246 20.72 -0.55 -15.26
C SER A 246 21.05 0.21 -16.55
N VAL A 247 20.28 -0.03 -17.61
CA VAL A 247 20.44 0.71 -18.89
C VAL A 247 20.18 2.21 -18.71
N LEU A 248 19.18 2.56 -17.90
CA LEU A 248 18.88 3.96 -17.57
C LEU A 248 20.02 4.61 -16.80
N ASP A 249 20.61 3.88 -15.85
CA ASP A 249 21.74 4.34 -15.05
C ASP A 249 22.94 4.72 -15.91
N VAL A 250 23.33 3.80 -16.80
CA VAL A 250 24.45 3.97 -17.73
C VAL A 250 24.23 5.19 -18.64
N GLU A 251 23.02 5.38 -19.16
CA GLU A 251 22.73 6.51 -20.04
C GLU A 251 22.68 7.85 -19.26
N ILE A 252 22.24 7.85 -18.00
CA ILE A 252 22.33 9.02 -17.11
C ILE A 252 23.79 9.42 -16.89
N GLU A 253 24.66 8.46 -16.55
CA GLU A 253 26.09 8.76 -16.35
C GLU A 253 26.77 9.21 -17.66
N THR A 254 26.38 8.61 -18.79
CA THR A 254 26.84 9.05 -20.11
C THR A 254 26.42 10.51 -20.40
N ALA A 255 25.18 10.88 -20.06
CA ALA A 255 24.69 12.25 -20.22
C ALA A 255 25.46 13.21 -19.31
N ARG A 256 25.68 12.86 -18.03
CA ARG A 256 26.46 13.66 -17.08
C ARG A 256 27.89 13.88 -17.56
N ALA A 257 28.56 12.84 -18.06
CA ALA A 257 29.91 12.94 -18.62
C ALA A 257 29.95 13.85 -19.87
N ALA A 258 28.99 13.71 -20.79
CA ALA A 258 28.89 14.58 -21.97
C ALA A 258 28.65 16.05 -21.60
N ILE A 259 27.80 16.29 -20.60
CA ILE A 259 27.53 17.62 -20.05
C ILE A 259 28.81 18.22 -19.44
N ALA A 260 29.55 17.46 -18.63
CA ALA A 260 30.80 17.89 -18.02
C ALA A 260 31.84 18.28 -19.08
N ARG A 261 31.94 17.50 -20.16
CA ARG A 261 32.81 17.77 -21.33
C ARG A 261 32.29 18.88 -22.26
N ARG A 262 31.12 19.48 -21.95
CA ARG A 262 30.41 20.47 -22.78
C ARG A 262 30.04 19.96 -24.19
N ASP A 263 30.00 18.65 -24.42
CA ASP A 263 29.53 18.05 -25.66
C ASP A 263 27.99 18.11 -25.74
N ARG A 264 27.51 19.17 -26.38
CA ARG A 264 26.08 19.42 -26.55
C ARG A 264 25.38 18.39 -27.44
N ARG A 265 26.08 17.79 -28.40
CA ARG A 265 25.48 16.84 -29.34
C ARG A 265 25.25 15.51 -28.63
N GLN A 266 26.26 15.01 -27.92
CA GLN A 266 26.15 13.79 -27.13
C GLN A 266 25.15 13.96 -25.99
N ALA A 267 25.22 15.07 -25.23
CA ALA A 267 24.28 15.32 -24.13
C ALA A 267 22.81 15.33 -24.60
N ARG A 268 22.50 16.00 -25.72
CA ARG A 268 21.13 16.02 -26.29
C ARG A 268 20.67 14.63 -26.72
N ARG A 269 21.55 13.83 -27.34
CA ARG A 269 21.26 12.45 -27.74
C ARG A 269 20.95 11.57 -26.54
N SER A 270 21.79 11.64 -25.49
CA SER A 270 21.58 10.87 -24.27
C SER A 270 20.31 11.28 -23.53
N ILE A 271 20.02 12.57 -23.39
CA ILE A 271 18.75 13.04 -22.81
C ILE A 271 17.53 12.50 -23.57
N LYS A 272 17.58 12.48 -24.91
CA LYS A 272 16.50 11.90 -25.72
C LYS A 272 16.33 10.39 -25.45
N LYS A 273 17.44 9.64 -25.34
CA LYS A 273 17.41 8.20 -25.01
C LYS A 273 16.88 7.95 -23.59
N ILE A 274 17.33 8.75 -22.61
CA ILE A 274 16.86 8.71 -21.22
C ILE A 274 15.34 8.83 -21.17
N ASN A 275 14.74 9.77 -21.89
CA ASN A 275 13.28 9.92 -21.91
C ASN A 275 12.56 8.65 -22.38
N THR A 276 13.09 7.97 -23.41
CA THR A 276 12.54 6.71 -23.92
C THR A 276 12.72 5.56 -22.93
N ILE A 277 13.90 5.43 -22.33
CA ILE A 277 14.21 4.38 -21.37
C ILE A 277 13.41 4.59 -20.08
N GLU A 278 13.30 5.83 -19.59
CA GLU A 278 12.51 6.20 -18.43
C GLU A 278 11.04 5.86 -18.61
N LYS A 279 10.46 6.08 -19.80
CA LYS A 279 9.08 5.66 -20.10
C LYS A 279 8.92 4.14 -19.94
N ARG A 280 9.87 3.34 -20.46
CA ARG A 280 9.89 1.88 -20.29
C ARG A 280 10.11 1.47 -18.83
N PHE A 281 10.97 2.17 -18.10
CA PHE A 281 11.23 1.93 -16.68
C PHE A 281 9.96 2.14 -15.86
N ARG A 282 9.23 3.25 -16.09
CA ARG A 282 7.96 3.55 -15.43
C ARG A 282 6.89 2.49 -15.73
N GLN A 283 6.78 2.05 -16.98
CA GLN A 283 5.83 0.98 -17.37
C GLN A 283 6.14 -0.36 -16.69
N ASN A 284 7.41 -0.78 -16.68
CA ASN A 284 7.80 -2.01 -16.00
C ASN A 284 7.66 -1.90 -14.47
N SER A 285 7.99 -0.74 -13.90
CA SER A 285 7.80 -0.47 -12.46
C SER A 285 6.34 -0.57 -12.06
N ALA A 286 5.41 -0.11 -12.91
CA ALA A 286 3.98 -0.25 -12.68
C ALA A 286 3.53 -1.73 -12.71
N ARG A 287 4.04 -2.54 -13.66
CA ARG A 287 3.77 -3.99 -13.72
C ARG A 287 4.35 -4.72 -12.50
N PHE A 288 5.59 -4.40 -12.13
CA PHE A 288 6.23 -4.89 -10.92
C PHE A 288 5.40 -4.57 -9.68
N ARG A 289 4.94 -3.33 -9.51
CA ARG A 289 4.10 -2.91 -8.39
C ARG A 289 2.81 -3.74 -8.32
N LYS A 290 2.13 -3.95 -9.45
CA LYS A 290 0.94 -4.83 -9.51
C LYS A 290 1.27 -6.27 -9.09
N GLY A 291 2.36 -6.85 -9.59
CA GLY A 291 2.81 -8.19 -9.22
C GLY A 291 3.17 -8.31 -7.75
N LEU A 292 3.92 -7.33 -7.23
CA LEU A 292 4.31 -7.24 -5.82
C LEU A 292 3.09 -7.11 -4.91
N ASN A 293 2.08 -6.32 -5.30
CA ASN A 293 0.85 -6.18 -4.51
C ASN A 293 0.10 -7.52 -4.41
N ARG A 294 -0.05 -8.25 -5.53
CA ARG A 294 -0.66 -9.60 -5.51
C ARG A 294 0.11 -10.55 -4.59
N LEU A 295 1.44 -10.56 -4.69
CA LEU A 295 2.30 -11.39 -3.86
C LEU A 295 2.18 -11.03 -2.37
N ARG A 296 2.17 -9.74 -2.03
CA ARG A 296 2.00 -9.27 -0.64
C ARG A 296 0.64 -9.64 -0.07
N VAL A 297 -0.44 -9.48 -0.83
CA VAL A 297 -1.79 -9.86 -0.41
C VAL A 297 -1.87 -11.36 -0.12
N ALA A 298 -1.40 -12.19 -1.06
CA ALA A 298 -1.37 -13.63 -0.88
C ALA A 298 -0.43 -14.05 0.27
N GLY A 299 0.70 -13.36 0.42
CA GLY A 299 1.66 -13.55 1.51
C GLY A 299 1.05 -13.29 2.87
N LYS A 300 0.47 -12.11 3.09
CA LYS A 300 -0.23 -11.74 4.34
C LYS A 300 -1.40 -12.68 4.63
N HIS A 301 -2.12 -13.11 3.58
CA HIS A 301 -3.20 -14.08 3.74
C HIS A 301 -2.69 -15.45 4.22
N SER A 302 -1.58 -15.94 3.67
CA SER A 302 -1.02 -17.24 4.11
C SER A 302 -0.59 -17.24 5.58
N VAL A 303 0.00 -16.14 6.08
CA VAL A 303 0.32 -15.98 7.51
C VAL A 303 -0.93 -16.14 8.36
N ARG A 304 -2.01 -15.43 7.97
CA ARG A 304 -3.28 -15.50 8.70
C ARG A 304 -3.89 -16.90 8.63
N LEU A 305 -3.77 -17.56 7.49
CA LEU A 305 -4.26 -18.92 7.31
C LEU A 305 -3.49 -19.92 8.18
N GLU A 306 -2.17 -19.77 8.32
CA GLU A 306 -1.36 -20.56 9.26
C GLU A 306 -1.89 -20.42 10.69
N THR A 307 -2.04 -19.18 11.17
CA THR A 307 -2.59 -18.92 12.51
C THR A 307 -4.02 -19.45 12.67
N PHE A 308 -4.85 -19.31 11.63
CA PHE A 308 -6.22 -19.80 11.63
C PHE A 308 -6.27 -21.33 11.72
N VAL A 309 -5.46 -22.05 10.95
CA VAL A 309 -5.35 -23.50 10.99
C VAL A 309 -4.87 -23.96 12.36
N GLN A 310 -3.82 -23.33 12.89
CA GLN A 310 -3.26 -23.69 14.20
C GLN A 310 -4.29 -23.54 15.33
N ARG A 311 -5.10 -22.47 15.30
CA ARG A 311 -6.17 -22.24 16.28
C ARG A 311 -7.38 -23.19 16.13
N ASN A 312 -7.52 -23.84 14.98
CA ASN A 312 -8.68 -24.69 14.65
C ASN A 312 -8.29 -26.14 14.32
N LEU A 313 -7.12 -26.61 14.78
CA LEU A 313 -6.64 -27.98 14.50
C LEU A 313 -7.66 -29.05 14.89
N ALA A 314 -8.33 -28.89 16.03
CA ALA A 314 -9.34 -29.84 16.51
C ALA A 314 -10.60 -29.92 15.63
N GLN A 315 -10.84 -28.93 14.76
CA GLN A 315 -12.00 -28.89 13.86
C GLN A 315 -11.66 -29.37 12.44
N LEU A 316 -10.39 -29.70 12.17
CA LEU A 316 -9.94 -30.19 10.86
C LEU A 316 -10.02 -31.73 10.80
N PRO A 317 -10.24 -32.31 9.61
CA PRO A 317 -10.17 -33.77 9.43
C PRO A 317 -8.76 -34.27 9.77
N ALA A 318 -8.66 -35.19 10.74
CA ALA A 318 -7.37 -35.66 11.28
C ALA A 318 -6.44 -36.23 10.21
N ASP A 319 -7.00 -36.96 9.23
CA ASP A 319 -6.28 -37.54 8.10
C ASP A 319 -5.74 -36.48 7.11
N LYS A 320 -6.25 -35.24 7.16
CA LYS A 320 -5.84 -34.14 6.30
C LYS A 320 -4.88 -33.16 6.97
N ILE A 321 -4.70 -33.21 8.29
CA ILE A 321 -3.85 -32.23 9.00
C ILE A 321 -2.41 -32.22 8.45
N GLY A 322 -1.81 -33.38 8.21
CA GLY A 322 -0.44 -33.47 7.68
C GLY A 322 -0.29 -32.85 6.29
N THR A 323 -1.27 -33.03 5.40
CA THR A 323 -1.24 -32.41 4.06
C THR A 323 -1.43 -30.89 4.14
N ILE A 324 -2.34 -30.42 5.00
CA ILE A 324 -2.55 -28.98 5.25
C ILE A 324 -1.26 -28.33 5.75
N GLN A 325 -0.61 -28.92 6.76
CA GLN A 325 0.62 -28.39 7.33
C GLN A 325 1.77 -28.38 6.32
N SER A 326 1.89 -29.43 5.50
CA SER A 326 2.89 -29.51 4.44
C SER A 326 2.74 -28.39 3.40
N ASP A 327 1.52 -28.14 2.92
CA ASP A 327 1.28 -27.07 1.95
C ASP A 327 1.50 -25.67 2.53
N LEU A 328 1.09 -25.43 3.80
CA LEU A 328 1.38 -24.17 4.48
C LEU A 328 2.88 -23.97 4.70
N ALA A 329 3.62 -25.03 5.05
CA ALA A 329 5.06 -24.98 5.20
C ALA A 329 5.75 -24.64 3.87
N ALA A 330 5.29 -25.20 2.75
CA ALA A 330 5.81 -24.86 1.42
C ALA A 330 5.58 -23.37 1.09
N ILE A 331 4.37 -22.84 1.35
CA ILE A 331 4.08 -21.41 1.14
C ILE A 331 4.97 -20.53 2.02
N LYS A 332 5.15 -20.91 3.30
CA LYS A 332 6.03 -20.21 4.24
C LYS A 332 7.48 -20.18 3.73
N GLN A 333 8.00 -21.31 3.27
CA GLN A 333 9.35 -21.40 2.70
C GLN A 333 9.52 -20.47 1.50
N THR A 334 8.57 -20.47 0.56
CA THR A 334 8.61 -19.57 -0.60
C THR A 334 8.55 -18.09 -0.17
N ARG A 335 7.73 -17.74 0.82
CA ARG A 335 7.69 -16.38 1.37
C ARG A 335 9.04 -15.95 1.94
N GLU A 336 9.67 -16.81 2.72
CA GLU A 336 10.97 -16.53 3.34
C GLU A 336 12.06 -16.31 2.30
N GLN A 337 12.11 -17.13 1.25
CA GLN A 337 13.02 -16.97 0.12
C GLN A 337 12.82 -15.63 -0.62
N LEU A 338 11.58 -15.12 -0.68
CA LEU A 338 11.26 -13.87 -1.37
C LEU A 338 11.56 -12.61 -0.54
N ARG A 339 11.65 -12.70 0.79
CA ARG A 339 11.76 -11.51 1.68
C ARG A 339 12.88 -10.56 1.26
N ALA A 340 14.11 -11.07 1.09
CA ALA A 340 15.26 -10.25 0.70
C ALA A 340 15.10 -9.68 -0.72
N SER A 341 14.67 -10.52 -1.67
CA SER A 341 14.47 -10.11 -3.07
C SER A 341 13.43 -9.00 -3.20
N VAL A 342 12.31 -9.09 -2.47
CA VAL A 342 11.27 -8.06 -2.43
C VAL A 342 11.80 -6.75 -1.84
N ARG A 343 12.48 -6.80 -0.69
CA ARG A 343 13.06 -5.60 -0.05
C ARG A 343 14.05 -4.90 -0.98
N ASN A 344 14.99 -5.65 -1.54
CA ASN A 344 16.02 -5.11 -2.45
C ASN A 344 15.40 -4.52 -3.72
N ALA A 345 14.43 -5.19 -4.32
CA ALA A 345 13.74 -4.71 -5.51
C ALA A 345 13.04 -3.35 -5.28
N VAL A 346 12.32 -3.22 -4.16
CA VAL A 346 11.66 -1.96 -3.80
C VAL A 346 12.68 -0.84 -3.59
N GLN A 347 13.78 -1.12 -2.89
CA GLN A 347 14.83 -0.13 -2.65
C GLN A 347 15.53 0.31 -3.94
N ASN A 348 15.86 -0.63 -4.83
CA ASN A 348 16.48 -0.34 -6.12
C ASN A 348 15.59 0.57 -6.99
N ILE A 349 14.29 0.28 -7.04
CA ILE A 349 13.32 1.09 -7.80
C ILE A 349 13.21 2.49 -7.18
N LYS A 350 13.09 2.60 -5.85
CA LYS A 350 13.07 3.89 -5.14
C LYS A 350 14.36 4.69 -5.40
N ALA A 351 15.53 4.05 -5.36
CA ALA A 351 16.82 4.68 -5.66
C ALA A 351 16.90 5.20 -7.10
N MET A 352 16.52 4.38 -8.08
CA MET A 352 16.52 4.78 -9.49
C MET A 352 15.56 5.96 -9.76
N MET A 353 14.35 5.94 -9.18
CA MET A 353 13.42 7.08 -9.30
C MET A 353 14.01 8.38 -8.73
N ARG A 354 14.69 8.30 -7.57
CA ARG A 354 15.39 9.46 -6.99
C ARG A 354 16.50 9.96 -7.92
N LYS A 355 17.32 9.06 -8.48
CA LYS A 355 18.40 9.41 -9.40
C LYS A 355 17.89 10.11 -10.66
N VAL A 356 16.82 9.59 -11.26
CA VAL A 356 16.15 10.22 -12.43
C VAL A 356 15.63 11.62 -12.10
N ARG A 357 14.99 11.79 -10.92
CA ARG A 357 14.49 13.10 -10.47
C ARG A 357 15.64 14.10 -10.28
N ALA A 358 16.72 13.69 -9.64
CA ALA A 358 17.91 14.52 -9.44
C ALA A 358 18.52 14.94 -10.79
N PHE A 359 18.72 14.00 -11.71
CA PHE A 359 19.23 14.30 -13.05
C PHE A 359 18.36 15.31 -13.81
N ARG A 360 17.02 15.20 -13.72
CA ARG A 360 16.12 16.19 -14.34
C ARG A 360 16.26 17.59 -13.72
N GLN A 361 16.49 17.67 -12.41
CA GLN A 361 16.74 18.94 -11.74
C GLN A 361 18.07 19.57 -12.19
N GLU A 362 19.14 18.77 -12.29
CA GLU A 362 20.44 19.19 -12.84
C GLU A 362 20.27 19.78 -14.25
N VAL A 363 19.61 19.05 -15.16
CA VAL A 363 19.36 19.51 -16.54
C VAL A 363 18.56 20.81 -16.58
N LYS A 364 17.56 20.95 -15.70
CA LYS A 364 16.75 22.18 -15.61
C LYS A 364 17.56 23.37 -15.11
N GLN A 365 18.39 23.19 -14.08
CA GLN A 365 19.27 24.23 -13.53
C GLN A 365 20.26 24.74 -14.60
N MET A 366 20.93 23.82 -15.30
CA MET A 366 21.86 24.19 -16.38
C MET A 366 21.19 24.96 -17.52
N SER A 367 19.94 24.64 -17.86
CA SER A 367 19.19 25.38 -18.87
C SER A 367 18.88 26.82 -18.44
N ARG A 368 18.65 27.04 -17.14
CA ARG A 368 18.36 28.36 -16.56
C ARG A 368 19.63 29.22 -16.47
N GLU A 369 20.75 28.66 -16.03
CA GLU A 369 22.04 29.36 -15.99
C GLU A 369 22.50 29.81 -17.37
N LYS A 370 22.31 28.96 -18.39
CA LYS A 370 22.65 29.31 -19.77
C LYS A 370 21.78 30.44 -20.34
N LYS A 371 20.52 30.57 -19.89
CA LYS A 371 19.66 31.72 -20.24
C LYS A 371 20.15 33.00 -19.55
N ARG A 372 20.52 32.91 -18.26
CA ARG A 372 21.05 34.05 -17.47
C ARG A 372 22.40 34.58 -17.95
N ARG A 373 23.26 33.75 -18.55
CA ARG A 373 24.54 34.19 -19.16
C ARG A 373 24.38 34.79 -20.57
N LYS A 374 23.18 34.76 -21.14
CA LYS A 374 22.86 35.26 -22.48
C LYS A 374 21.99 36.52 -22.48
N SER A 375 21.26 36.75 -21.38
CA SER A 375 20.72 38.06 -20.97
C SER A 375 21.84 38.86 -20.33
#